data_AF-A0A7Y6IY69-F1
#
_entry.id   AF-A0A7Y6IY69-F1
#
_cell.length_a   1.000
_cell.length_b   1.000
_cell.length_c   1.000
_cell.angle_alpha   90.00
_cell.angle_beta   90.00
_cell.angle_gamma   90.00
#
_symmetry.space_group_name_H-M   'P 1'
#
loop_
_entity.id
_entity.type
_entity.pdbx_description
1 polymer ?
#
loop_
_entity_poly.entity_id
_entity_poly.type
_entity_poly.pdbx_seq_one_letter_code
_entity_poly.pdbx_strand_id
1 'polypeptide(L)'
;MIKVARVFDGVRDGVPYFEPGHPRVLDAEERERLARYLEAGTPFLTTTGLDVDRVDPGRGQVVPVSFRTDGVHVWTDTVTYYLRVHHLRPDPELCAHIAAAGYACPPVGTEEAARVLAEFQRFSADG
;
A
#
# COMPACT_ATOMS: atom_id res chain seq x y z
N MET A 1 8.26 10.03 -12.53
CA MET A 1 7.70 10.51 -11.26
C MET A 1 6.96 9.34 -10.65
N ILE A 2 7.35 8.91 -9.47
CA ILE A 2 6.65 7.86 -8.71
C ILE A 2 5.33 8.40 -8.16
N LYS A 3 4.34 7.51 -8.01
CA LYS A 3 3.06 7.82 -7.38
C LYS A 3 2.91 7.07 -6.07
N VAL A 4 2.85 7.77 -4.95
CA VAL A 4 2.70 7.15 -3.63
C VAL A 4 1.22 6.99 -3.31
N ALA A 5 0.79 5.74 -3.13
CA ALA A 5 -0.57 5.41 -2.77
C ALA A 5 -0.86 5.80 -1.32
N ARG A 6 -2.02 6.45 -1.12
CA ARG A 6 -2.52 6.75 0.22
C ARG A 6 -3.03 5.48 0.89
N VAL A 7 -2.81 5.36 2.20
CA VAL A 7 -3.40 4.29 3.01
C VAL A 7 -4.68 4.75 3.71
N PHE A 8 -4.61 5.91 4.38
CA PHE A 8 -5.66 6.41 5.24
C PHE A 8 -6.45 7.54 4.57
N ASP A 9 -7.67 7.78 5.04
CA ASP A 9 -8.53 8.84 4.51
C ASP A 9 -8.12 10.22 5.02
N GLY A 10 -7.58 10.27 6.24
CA GLY A 10 -7.03 11.48 6.83
C GLY A 10 -6.28 11.23 8.13
N VAL A 11 -5.97 12.32 8.82
CA VAL A 11 -5.31 12.33 10.13
C VAL A 11 -6.15 13.19 11.09
N ARG A 12 -6.39 12.70 12.31
CA ARG A 12 -7.07 13.43 13.38
C ARG A 12 -6.22 13.36 14.63
N ASP A 13 -5.87 14.52 15.19
CA ASP A 13 -5.00 14.64 16.37
C ASP A 13 -3.68 13.85 16.24
N GLY A 14 -3.08 13.87 15.04
CA GLY A 14 -1.85 13.14 14.72
C GLY A 14 -2.03 11.63 14.48
N VAL A 15 -3.26 11.12 14.57
CA VAL A 15 -3.58 9.69 14.36
C VAL A 15 -4.26 9.50 13.00
N PRO A 16 -3.69 8.68 12.10
CA PRO A 16 -4.34 8.32 10.84
C PRO A 16 -5.62 7.51 11.04
N TYR A 17 -6.63 7.71 10.20
CA TYR A 17 -7.92 7.03 10.29
C TYR A 17 -8.55 6.72 8.92
N PHE A 18 -9.48 5.75 8.93
CA PHE A 18 -10.42 5.49 7.83
C PHE A 18 -11.78 6.12 8.16
N GLU A 19 -12.43 6.71 7.16
CA GLU A 19 -13.81 7.19 7.27
C GLU A 19 -14.78 6.01 7.44
N PRO A 20 -15.89 6.16 8.17
CA PRO A 20 -16.88 5.07 8.32
C PRO A 20 -17.43 4.54 6.99
N GLY A 21 -17.47 5.39 5.95
CA GLY A 21 -17.92 5.06 4.61
C GLY A 21 -16.82 4.56 3.66
N HIS A 22 -15.61 4.29 4.16
CA HIS A 22 -14.50 3.85 3.33
C HIS A 22 -14.89 2.57 2.54
N PRO A 23 -14.74 2.56 1.20
CA PRO A 23 -15.21 1.44 0.38
C PRO A 23 -14.54 0.12 0.75
N ARG A 24 -15.27 -0.99 0.58
CA ARG A 24 -14.75 -2.34 0.79
C ARG A 24 -14.83 -3.19 -0.47
N VAL A 25 -13.85 -4.07 -0.65
CA VAL A 25 -13.81 -5.07 -1.72
C VAL A 25 -14.50 -6.33 -1.20
N LEU A 26 -15.81 -6.41 -1.42
CA LEU A 26 -16.65 -7.51 -0.93
C LEU A 26 -16.50 -8.76 -1.79
N ASP A 27 -16.29 -8.59 -3.09
CA ASP A 27 -16.00 -9.70 -3.99
C ASP A 27 -14.66 -10.34 -3.65
N ALA A 28 -14.68 -11.64 -3.39
CA ALA A 28 -13.51 -12.37 -2.92
C ALA A 28 -12.46 -12.54 -4.02
N GLU A 29 -12.87 -12.67 -5.28
CA GLU A 29 -11.97 -12.85 -6.40
C GLU A 29 -11.26 -11.53 -6.76
N GLU A 30 -11.98 -10.40 -6.79
CA GLU A 30 -11.41 -9.07 -6.94
C GLU A 30 -10.40 -8.79 -5.82
N ARG A 31 -10.78 -9.06 -4.57
CA ARG A 31 -9.90 -8.86 -3.42
C ARG A 31 -8.62 -9.69 -3.53
N GLU A 32 -8.75 -10.94 -3.93
CA GLU A 32 -7.61 -11.84 -4.12
C GLU A 32 -6.69 -11.36 -5.23
N ARG A 33 -7.24 -10.93 -6.38
CA ARG A 33 -6.44 -10.41 -7.51
C ARG A 33 -5.69 -9.13 -7.14
N LEU A 34 -6.35 -8.20 -6.44
CA LEU A 34 -5.72 -7.00 -5.92
C LEU A 34 -4.59 -7.33 -4.94
N ALA A 35 -4.85 -8.22 -3.98
CA ALA A 35 -3.88 -8.55 -2.97
C ALA A 35 -2.64 -9.26 -3.55
N ARG A 36 -2.82 -10.20 -4.49
CA ARG A 36 -1.68 -10.83 -5.19
C ARG A 36 -0.82 -9.81 -5.93
N TYR A 37 -1.43 -8.81 -6.57
CA TYR A 37 -0.67 -7.74 -7.23
C TYR A 37 0.18 -6.99 -6.20
N LEU A 38 -0.43 -6.54 -5.11
CA LEU A 38 0.25 -5.77 -4.06
C LEU A 38 1.37 -6.58 -3.40
N GLU A 39 1.14 -7.87 -3.16
CA GLU A 39 2.10 -8.84 -2.60
C GLU A 39 3.23 -9.20 -3.57
N ALA A 40 3.02 -9.07 -4.89
CA ALA A 40 4.03 -9.30 -5.91
C ALA A 40 4.94 -8.10 -6.17
N GLY A 41 4.58 -6.90 -5.68
CA GLY A 41 5.40 -5.70 -5.81
C GLY A 41 6.79 -5.89 -5.23
N THR A 42 7.80 -5.36 -5.92
CA THR A 42 9.20 -5.44 -5.51
C THR A 42 9.43 -4.60 -4.26
N PRO A 43 9.90 -5.20 -3.14
CA PRO A 43 10.27 -4.44 -1.95
C PRO A 43 11.50 -3.56 -2.25
N PHE A 44 11.46 -2.29 -1.89
CA PHE A 44 12.60 -1.36 -2.05
C PHE A 44 13.01 -0.66 -0.75
N LEU A 45 12.14 -0.68 0.27
CA LEU A 45 12.44 -0.21 1.61
C LEU A 45 11.76 -1.14 2.62
N THR A 46 12.54 -2.04 3.22
CA THR A 46 12.04 -3.08 4.12
C THR A 46 12.39 -2.80 5.57
N THR A 47 11.50 -3.13 6.49
CA THR A 47 11.71 -3.03 7.94
C THR A 47 10.96 -4.15 8.67
N THR A 48 11.39 -4.47 9.88
CA THR A 48 10.66 -5.34 10.82
C THR A 48 9.65 -4.57 11.68
N GLY A 49 9.60 -3.24 11.55
CA GLY A 49 8.64 -2.40 12.26
C GLY A 49 7.19 -2.77 11.92
N LEU A 50 6.33 -2.68 12.93
CA LEU A 50 4.89 -2.90 12.84
C LEU A 50 4.16 -1.71 13.44
N ASP A 51 3.05 -1.30 12.84
CA ASP A 51 2.12 -0.31 13.39
C ASP A 51 0.88 -0.99 14.02
N VAL A 52 0.17 -0.22 14.83
CA VAL A 52 -1.12 -0.60 15.42
C VAL A 52 -2.19 -0.69 14.33
N ASP A 53 -2.99 -1.74 14.39
CA ASP A 53 -4.20 -1.83 13.57
C ASP A 53 -5.21 -0.75 13.99
N ARG A 54 -5.47 0.20 13.09
CA ARG A 54 -6.34 1.36 13.36
C ARG A 54 -7.83 0.98 13.32
N VAL A 55 -8.17 -0.15 12.70
CA VAL A 55 -9.56 -0.65 12.62
C VAL A 55 -9.87 -1.56 13.81
N ASP A 56 -8.89 -2.37 14.23
CA ASP A 56 -8.98 -3.24 15.40
C ASP A 56 -7.74 -3.12 16.31
N PRO A 57 -7.65 -2.04 17.12
CA PRO A 57 -6.48 -1.78 17.97
C PRO A 57 -6.18 -2.87 19.00
N GLY A 58 -7.16 -3.72 19.32
CA GLY A 58 -7.01 -4.85 20.24
C GLY A 58 -6.00 -5.90 19.75
N ARG A 59 -5.69 -5.90 18.44
CA ARG A 59 -4.66 -6.76 17.84
C ARG A 59 -3.23 -6.34 18.17
N GLY A 60 -3.03 -5.11 18.65
CA GLY A 60 -1.71 -4.55 18.90
C GLY A 60 -0.95 -4.18 17.61
N GLN A 61 0.38 -4.21 17.67
CA GLN A 61 1.25 -3.86 16.55
C GLN A 61 1.42 -5.04 15.60
N VAL A 62 0.57 -5.11 14.58
CA VAL A 62 0.51 -6.22 13.62
C VAL A 62 0.55 -5.77 12.16
N VAL A 63 0.54 -4.46 11.91
CA VAL A 63 0.43 -3.91 10.55
C VAL A 63 1.83 -3.67 9.99
N PRO A 64 2.27 -4.39 8.94
CA PRO A 64 3.60 -4.17 8.37
C PRO A 64 3.69 -2.82 7.65
N VAL A 65 4.87 -2.19 7.71
CA VAL A 65 5.11 -0.84 7.15
C VAL A 65 6.27 -0.79 6.14
N SER A 66 6.65 -1.94 5.57
CA SER A 66 7.60 -1.98 4.45
C SER A 66 6.97 -1.40 3.18
N PHE A 67 7.79 -0.88 2.27
CA PHE A 67 7.35 -0.30 1.00
C PHE A 67 7.70 -1.19 -0.20
N ARG A 68 6.78 -1.20 -1.16
CA ARG A 68 6.84 -1.93 -2.42
C ARG A 68 6.57 -1.04 -3.61
N THR A 69 7.01 -1.49 -4.78
CA THR A 69 6.79 -0.79 -6.05
C THR A 69 6.66 -1.77 -7.21
N ASP A 70 5.99 -1.31 -8.27
CA ASP A 70 6.01 -1.91 -9.61
C ASP A 70 6.81 -1.07 -10.63
N GLY A 71 7.59 -0.09 -10.14
CA GLY A 71 8.37 0.85 -10.94
C GLY A 71 7.65 2.19 -11.16
N VAL A 72 6.33 2.26 -10.99
CA VAL A 72 5.54 3.48 -11.20
C VAL A 72 4.81 3.89 -9.93
N HIS A 73 4.12 2.96 -9.28
CA HIS A 73 3.42 3.17 -8.03
C HIS A 73 4.26 2.68 -6.86
N VAL A 74 4.10 3.34 -5.72
CA VAL A 74 4.68 2.98 -4.42
C VAL A 74 3.55 2.80 -3.43
N TRP A 75 3.57 1.70 -2.69
CA TRP A 75 2.61 1.43 -1.61
C TRP A 75 3.32 0.77 -0.43
N THR A 76 2.72 0.89 0.75
CA THR A 76 3.17 0.14 1.93
C THR A 76 2.46 -1.22 2.00
N ASP A 77 3.09 -2.19 2.65
CA ASP A 77 2.45 -3.46 3.03
C ASP A 77 1.22 -3.25 3.94
N THR A 78 1.10 -2.06 4.54
CA THR A 78 -0.10 -1.62 5.27
C THR A 78 -1.34 -1.63 4.37
N VAL A 79 -1.22 -1.25 3.09
CA VAL A 79 -2.32 -1.33 2.11
C VAL A 79 -2.77 -2.78 1.93
N THR A 80 -1.82 -3.68 1.73
CA THR A 80 -2.07 -5.12 1.60
C THR A 80 -2.73 -5.69 2.84
N TYR A 81 -2.26 -5.30 4.03
CA TYR A 81 -2.83 -5.71 5.31
C TYR A 81 -4.31 -5.32 5.42
N TYR A 82 -4.64 -4.04 5.22
CA TYR A 82 -6.01 -3.56 5.36
C TYR A 82 -6.95 -4.15 4.31
N LEU A 83 -6.46 -4.41 3.09
CA LEU A 83 -7.21 -5.14 2.08
C LEU A 83 -7.48 -6.59 2.52
N ARG A 84 -6.46 -7.32 2.98
CA ARG A 84 -6.58 -8.73 3.37
C ARG A 84 -7.45 -8.93 4.60
N VAL A 85 -7.23 -8.13 5.64
CA VAL A 85 -7.82 -8.31 6.97
C VAL A 85 -9.17 -7.61 7.09
N HIS A 86 -9.28 -6.40 6.56
CA HIS A 86 -10.45 -5.54 6.73
C HIS A 86 -11.23 -5.32 5.44
N HIS A 87 -10.77 -5.88 4.32
CA HIS A 87 -11.38 -5.71 3.00
C HIS A 87 -11.47 -4.25 2.55
N LEU A 88 -10.69 -3.34 3.16
CA LEU A 88 -10.69 -1.93 2.79
C LEU A 88 -10.09 -1.78 1.39
N ARG A 89 -10.78 -1.03 0.53
CA ARG A 89 -10.36 -0.83 -0.85
C ARG A 89 -9.11 0.06 -0.85
N PRO A 90 -8.02 -0.32 -1.56
CA PRO A 90 -6.88 0.57 -1.72
C PRO A 90 -7.25 1.88 -2.39
N ASP A 91 -6.30 2.82 -2.37
CA ASP A 91 -6.40 4.08 -3.12
C ASP A 91 -6.99 3.87 -4.54
N PRO A 92 -8.00 4.66 -4.97
CA PRO A 92 -8.66 4.45 -6.24
C PRO A 92 -7.73 4.54 -7.46
N GLU A 93 -6.72 5.41 -7.41
CA GLU A 93 -5.74 5.55 -8.49
C GLU A 93 -4.86 4.30 -8.57
N LEU A 94 -4.42 3.76 -7.42
CA LEU A 94 -3.72 2.49 -7.37
C LEU A 94 -4.59 1.34 -7.90
N CYS A 95 -5.87 1.26 -7.52
CA CYS A 95 -6.78 0.23 -8.03
C CYS A 95 -6.94 0.32 -9.56
N ALA A 96 -7.08 1.52 -10.10
CA ALA A 96 -7.20 1.75 -11.54
C ALA A 96 -5.91 1.32 -12.28
N HIS A 97 -4.76 1.63 -11.71
CA HIS A 97 -3.45 1.21 -12.23
C HIS A 97 -3.31 -0.32 -12.24
N ILE A 98 -3.65 -1.00 -11.13
CA ILE A 98 -3.62 -2.47 -11.05
C ILE A 98 -4.54 -3.11 -12.09
N ALA A 99 -5.74 -2.56 -12.26
CA ALA A 99 -6.69 -3.05 -13.27
C ALA A 99 -6.15 -2.86 -14.70
N ALA A 100 -5.53 -1.72 -14.99
CA ALA A 100 -4.89 -1.43 -16.28
C ALA A 100 -3.69 -2.35 -16.55
N ALA A 101 -2.96 -2.75 -15.51
CA ALA A 101 -1.87 -3.73 -15.57
C ALA A 101 -2.37 -5.19 -15.68
N GLY A 102 -3.69 -5.43 -15.78
CA GLY A 102 -4.24 -6.77 -15.89
C GLY A 102 -4.07 -7.61 -14.62
N TYR A 103 -3.89 -6.97 -13.46
CA TYR A 103 -3.65 -7.62 -12.16
C TYR A 103 -2.40 -8.52 -12.14
N ALA A 104 -1.42 -8.22 -13.00
CA ALA A 104 -0.12 -8.86 -13.00
C ALA A 104 0.96 -7.81 -12.70
N CYS A 105 1.56 -7.86 -11.52
CA CYS A 105 2.61 -6.92 -11.15
C CYS A 105 3.88 -7.25 -11.95
N PRO A 106 4.45 -6.29 -12.70
CA PRO A 106 5.72 -6.51 -13.38
C PRO A 106 6.86 -6.65 -12.37
N PRO A 107 7.87 -7.49 -12.63
CA PRO A 107 9.08 -7.52 -11.82
C PRO A 107 9.89 -6.24 -12.04
N VAL A 108 10.35 -5.64 -10.95
CA VAL A 108 11.23 -4.46 -10.99
C VAL A 108 12.67 -4.89 -10.73
N GLY A 109 13.59 -4.47 -11.61
CA GLY A 109 15.01 -4.76 -11.46
C GLY A 109 15.66 -3.96 -10.32
N THR A 110 16.80 -4.44 -9.80
CA THR A 110 17.50 -3.80 -8.67
C THR A 110 17.86 -2.33 -8.94
N GLU A 111 18.32 -2.01 -10.16
CA GLU A 111 18.65 -0.63 -10.53
C GLU A 111 17.43 0.30 -10.51
N GLU A 112 16.28 -0.20 -10.97
CA GLU A 112 15.03 0.54 -10.98
C GLU A 112 14.48 0.73 -9.56
N ALA A 113 14.51 -0.32 -8.73
CA ALA A 113 14.16 -0.22 -7.31
C ALA A 113 15.04 0.80 -6.56
N ALA A 114 16.34 0.86 -6.86
CA ALA A 114 17.24 1.86 -6.30
C ALA A 114 16.89 3.29 -6.76
N ARG A 115 16.45 3.48 -8.01
CA ARG A 115 15.96 4.77 -8.50
C ARG A 115 14.67 5.19 -7.78
N VAL A 116 13.74 4.27 -7.60
CA VAL A 116 12.50 4.49 -6.83
C VAL A 116 12.83 4.92 -5.40
N LEU A 117 13.76 4.24 -4.72
CA LEU A 117 14.21 4.62 -3.38
C LEU A 117 14.76 6.05 -3.35
N ALA A 118 15.66 6.38 -4.28
CA ALA A 118 16.27 7.70 -4.36
C ALA A 118 15.25 8.81 -4.65
N GLU A 119 14.19 8.53 -5.41
CA GLU A 119 13.10 9.47 -5.68
C GLU A 119 12.18 9.60 -4.46
N PHE A 120 11.84 8.49 -3.81
CA PHE A 120 11.01 8.46 -2.60
C PHE A 120 11.64 9.23 -1.43
N GLN A 121 12.96 9.15 -1.25
CA GLN A 121 13.68 9.91 -0.23
C GLN A 121 13.63 11.42 -0.47
N ARG A 122 13.63 11.86 -1.74
CA ARG A 122 13.47 13.28 -2.09
C ARG A 122 12.04 13.74 -1.77
N PHE A 123 11.04 12.96 -2.18
CA PHE A 123 9.64 13.24 -1.86
C PHE A 123 9.38 13.35 -0.35
N SER A 124 9.97 12.46 0.45
CA SER A 124 9.79 12.44 1.91
C SER A 124 10.57 13.52 2.67
N ALA A 125 11.55 14.17 2.03
CA ALA A 125 12.32 15.26 2.62
C ALA A 125 11.67 16.63 2.39
N ASP A 126 10.79 16.73 1.37
CA ASP A 126 10.17 17.97 0.91
C ASP A 126 8.71 18.16 1.42
N GLY A 127 8.16 17.21 2.19
CA GLY A 127 6.79 17.22 2.72
C GLY A 127 6.72 17.09 4.24
#